data_AF-A0A923VEE9-F1
#
_entry.id   AF-A0A923VEE9-F1
#
_cell.length_a   1.000
_cell.length_b   1.000
_cell.length_c   1.000
_cell.angle_alpha   90.00
_cell.angle_beta   90.00
_cell.angle_gamma   90.00
#
_symmetry.space_group_name_H-M   'P 1'
#
loop_
_entity.id
_entity.type
_entity.pdbx_description
1 polymer ?
#
loop_
_entity_poly.entity_id
_entity_poly.type
_entity_poly.pdbx_seq_one_letter_code
_entity_poly.pdbx_strand_id
1 'polypeptide(L)'
;VPLYPFGYGLSYTNFTFAGLTTNKKIYKKEETITVTVNISNTGKYAGKETVQLYVSKPASSVERADKELKAFKKVMVPQDGISKTTLTIPVKDLAYYDVKNSKWVVEPGEYKLLAATSAADIKATCTVTIQ
;
A
#
# COMPACT_ATOMS: atom_id res chain seq x y z
N VAL A 1 -15.11 14.87 -5.29
CA VAL A 1 -14.69 13.58 -4.68
C VAL A 1 -15.85 12.60 -4.73
N PRO A 2 -15.63 11.30 -4.97
CA PRO A 2 -16.72 10.32 -5.10
C PRO A 2 -17.46 10.15 -3.76
N LEU A 3 -18.75 9.78 -3.83
CA LEU A 3 -19.57 9.53 -2.64
C LEU A 3 -19.03 8.34 -1.81
N TYR A 4 -18.59 7.28 -2.50
CA TYR A 4 -17.88 6.14 -1.92
C TYR A 4 -16.62 5.85 -2.76
N PRO A 5 -15.42 6.12 -2.24
CA PRO A 5 -14.18 5.86 -2.98
C PRO A 5 -13.92 4.36 -3.12
N PHE A 6 -13.07 4.01 -4.07
CA PHE A 6 -12.63 2.62 -4.25
C PHE A 6 -12.04 2.05 -2.95
N GLY A 7 -12.43 0.82 -2.62
CA GLY A 7 -12.00 0.14 -1.40
C GLY A 7 -12.68 0.64 -0.11
N TYR A 8 -13.65 1.56 -0.19
CA TYR A 8 -14.39 2.02 0.99
C TYR A 8 -15.27 0.91 1.58
N GLY A 9 -15.23 0.78 2.90
CA GLY A 9 -16.07 -0.12 3.66
C GLY A 9 -16.12 0.30 5.12
N LEU A 10 -17.30 0.25 5.72
CA LEU A 10 -17.49 0.48 7.15
C LEU A 10 -17.35 -0.82 7.93
N SER A 11 -17.01 -0.68 9.21
CA SER A 11 -16.95 -1.77 10.18
C SER A 11 -17.70 -1.35 11.44
N TYR A 12 -18.20 -2.33 12.20
CA TYR A 12 -18.78 -2.10 13.53
C TYR A 12 -17.70 -1.80 14.59
N THR A 13 -16.42 -1.82 14.21
CA THR A 13 -15.30 -1.43 15.07
C THR A 13 -14.35 -0.49 14.32
N ASN A 14 -13.50 0.21 15.06
CA ASN A 14 -12.53 1.16 14.51
C ASN A 14 -11.13 0.58 14.52
N PHE A 15 -10.34 0.89 13.48
CA PHE A 15 -8.96 0.42 13.37
C PHE A 15 -8.00 1.58 13.14
N THR A 16 -6.84 1.52 13.80
CA THR A 16 -5.73 2.44 13.60
C THR A 16 -4.51 1.70 13.06
N PHE A 17 -3.70 2.39 12.27
CA PHE A 17 -2.53 1.82 11.62
C PHE A 17 -1.29 2.51 12.15
N ALA A 18 -0.25 1.73 12.45
CA ALA A 18 1.01 2.27 12.97
C ALA A 18 2.21 1.45 12.46
N GLY A 19 3.38 2.09 12.45
CA GLY A 19 4.65 1.42 12.18
C GLY A 19 4.79 0.87 10.76
N LEU A 20 4.27 1.59 9.76
CA LEU A 20 4.47 1.23 8.35
C LEU A 20 5.97 1.28 8.01
N THR A 21 6.54 0.11 7.77
CA THR A 21 7.98 -0.08 7.55
C THR A 21 8.22 -1.04 6.41
N THR A 22 9.40 -0.95 5.80
CA THR A 22 9.86 -1.86 4.76
C THR A 22 11.13 -2.56 5.20
N ASN A 23 11.40 -3.75 4.64
CA ASN A 23 12.61 -4.50 4.96
C ASN A 23 13.91 -3.83 4.44
N LYS A 24 13.82 -2.98 3.42
CA LYS A 24 14.91 -2.17 2.87
C LYS A 24 14.39 -0.79 2.48
N LYS A 25 15.28 0.17 2.26
CA LYS A 25 14.92 1.47 1.67
C LYS A 25 15.22 1.57 0.18
N ILE A 26 16.13 0.73 -0.33
CA ILE A 26 16.56 0.73 -1.72
C ILE A 26 16.36 -0.69 -2.26
N TYR A 27 15.78 -0.81 -3.45
CA TYR A 27 15.48 -2.07 -4.10
C TYR A 27 15.93 -2.09 -5.56
N LYS A 28 16.33 -3.27 -6.04
CA LYS A 28 16.58 -3.55 -7.46
C LYS A 28 15.31 -4.08 -8.14
N LYS A 29 15.29 -4.06 -9.47
CA LYS A 29 14.12 -4.43 -10.30
C LYS A 29 13.61 -5.86 -10.08
N GLU A 30 14.50 -6.79 -9.72
CA GLU A 30 14.19 -8.19 -9.50
C GLU A 30 13.75 -8.49 -8.04
N GLU A 31 13.83 -7.51 -7.15
CA GLU A 31 13.54 -7.70 -5.73
C GLU A 31 12.04 -7.56 -5.42
N THR A 32 11.69 -7.92 -4.19
CA THR A 32 10.34 -7.77 -3.65
C THR A 32 10.38 -6.83 -2.45
N ILE A 33 9.51 -5.83 -2.48
CA ILE A 33 9.28 -4.91 -1.37
C ILE A 33 8.40 -5.62 -0.35
N THR A 34 8.91 -5.80 0.87
CA THR A 34 8.13 -6.36 1.97
C THR A 34 7.74 -5.24 2.92
N VAL A 35 6.44 -4.94 2.96
CA VAL A 35 5.85 -3.88 3.78
C VAL A 35 5.19 -4.49 5.00
N THR A 36 5.47 -3.93 6.17
CA THR A 36 4.91 -4.37 7.44
C THR A 36 4.16 -3.21 8.09
N VAL A 37 2.98 -3.47 8.64
CA VAL A 37 2.18 -2.49 9.39
C VAL A 37 1.44 -3.18 10.53
N ASN A 38 1.29 -2.47 11.65
CA ASN A 38 0.47 -2.89 12.78
C ASN A 38 -0.92 -2.29 12.63
N ILE A 39 -1.95 -3.12 12.78
CA ILE A 39 -3.35 -2.72 12.85
C ILE A 39 -3.82 -2.93 14.28
N SER A 40 -4.28 -1.86 14.93
CA SER A 40 -4.87 -1.91 16.27
C SER A 40 -6.38 -1.73 16.17
N ASN A 41 -7.14 -2.56 16.87
CA ASN A 41 -8.58 -2.39 17.00
C ASN A 41 -8.88 -1.56 18.24
N THR A 42 -9.52 -0.41 18.06
CA THR A 42 -9.84 0.54 19.13
C THR A 42 -11.33 0.59 19.47
N GLY A 43 -12.13 -0.33 18.91
CA GLY A 43 -13.55 -0.43 19.21
C GLY A 43 -13.91 -1.67 20.03
N LYS A 44 -15.20 -1.79 20.34
CA LYS A 44 -15.75 -2.71 21.34
C LYS A 44 -15.94 -4.15 20.86
N TYR A 45 -15.65 -4.43 19.60
CA TYR A 45 -15.88 -5.75 19.00
C TYR A 45 -14.65 -6.19 18.22
N ALA A 46 -14.36 -7.49 18.22
CA ALA A 46 -13.38 -8.05 17.30
C ALA A 46 -13.86 -7.87 15.84
N GLY A 47 -12.95 -7.67 14.90
CA GLY A 47 -13.32 -7.40 13.52
C GLY A 47 -12.24 -7.76 12.51
N LYS A 48 -12.62 -7.80 11.24
CA LYS A 48 -11.69 -8.02 10.12
C LYS A 48 -11.51 -6.73 9.34
N GLU A 49 -10.29 -6.24 9.28
CA GLU A 49 -9.92 -5.04 8.52
C GLU A 49 -9.21 -5.43 7.22
N THR A 50 -9.45 -4.68 6.13
CA THR A 50 -8.77 -4.92 4.84
C THR A 50 -7.69 -3.88 4.65
N VAL A 51 -6.45 -4.24 4.96
CA VAL A 51 -5.29 -3.39 4.71
C VAL A 51 -5.03 -3.31 3.22
N GLN A 52 -5.13 -2.10 2.66
CA GLN A 52 -4.86 -1.82 1.26
C GLN A 52 -3.53 -1.07 1.14
N LEU A 53 -2.65 -1.55 0.26
CA LEU A 53 -1.35 -0.96 0.00
C LEU A 53 -1.30 -0.39 -1.42
N TYR A 54 -1.32 0.94 -1.47
CA TYR A 54 -1.21 1.71 -2.70
C TYR A 54 0.23 2.15 -2.94
N VAL A 55 0.57 2.38 -4.21
CA VAL A 55 1.86 2.93 -4.62
C VAL A 55 1.64 4.18 -5.46
N SER A 56 2.46 5.21 -5.23
CA SER A 56 2.46 6.46 -5.96
C SER A 56 3.89 6.80 -6.43
N LYS A 57 4.03 7.23 -7.68
CA LYS A 57 5.30 7.64 -8.31
C LYS A 57 5.18 9.13 -8.71
N PRO A 58 5.45 10.07 -7.78
CA PRO A 58 5.15 11.49 -7.98
C PRO A 58 6.01 12.19 -9.04
N ALA A 59 7.22 11.69 -9.31
CA ALA A 59 8.12 12.21 -10.33
C ALA A 59 8.33 11.14 -11.41
N SER A 60 7.25 10.82 -12.13
CA SER A 60 7.32 9.90 -13.27
C SER A 60 7.53 10.65 -14.58
N SER A 61 8.26 10.04 -15.50
CA SER A 61 8.49 10.52 -16.87
C SER A 61 7.25 10.40 -17.78
N VAL A 62 6.25 9.63 -17.35
CA VAL A 62 4.99 9.40 -18.07
C VAL A 62 3.81 9.73 -17.16
N GLU A 63 2.66 10.00 -17.77
CA GLU A 63 1.41 10.16 -17.01
C GLU A 63 1.03 8.81 -16.37
N ARG A 64 0.83 8.83 -15.05
CA ARG A 64 0.44 7.66 -14.25
C ARG A 64 -0.71 8.03 -13.35
N ALA A 65 -1.46 7.02 -12.91
CA ALA A 65 -2.43 7.19 -11.84
C ALA A 65 -1.73 7.71 -10.57
N ASP A 66 -2.39 8.64 -9.87
CA ASP A 66 -1.88 9.23 -8.62
C ASP A 66 -1.51 8.16 -7.59
N LYS A 67 -2.29 7.07 -7.54
CA LYS A 67 -2.10 5.92 -6.66
C LYS A 67 -2.61 4.66 -7.37
N GLU A 68 -1.85 3.57 -7.26
CA GLU A 68 -2.23 2.25 -7.78
C GLU A 68 -2.30 1.24 -6.63
N LEU A 69 -3.38 0.46 -6.50
CA LEU A 69 -3.43 -0.63 -5.53
C LEU A 69 -2.49 -1.76 -5.99
N LYS A 70 -1.51 -2.14 -5.16
CA LYS A 70 -0.54 -3.21 -5.50
C LYS A 70 -0.62 -4.44 -4.60
N ALA A 71 -1.11 -4.30 -3.38
CA ALA A 71 -1.37 -5.42 -2.50
C ALA A 71 -2.51 -5.11 -1.53
N PHE A 72 -3.22 -6.14 -1.08
CA PHE A 72 -4.17 -6.01 0.02
C PHE A 72 -4.21 -7.29 0.85
N LYS A 73 -4.58 -7.17 2.11
CA LYS A 73 -4.73 -8.33 3.00
C LYS A 73 -5.81 -8.08 4.04
N LYS A 74 -6.71 -9.05 4.17
CA LYS A 74 -7.74 -9.05 5.22
C LYS A 74 -7.17 -9.65 6.49
N VAL A 75 -7.25 -8.92 7.59
CA VAL A 75 -6.62 -9.26 8.88
C VAL A 75 -7.71 -9.27 9.95
N MET A 76 -7.81 -10.39 10.69
CA MET A 76 -8.64 -10.45 11.89
C MET A 76 -7.86 -9.78 13.02
N VAL A 77 -8.48 -8.82 13.70
CA VAL A 77 -7.92 -8.16 14.87
C VAL A 77 -8.85 -8.36 16.06
N PRO A 78 -8.36 -8.91 17.19
CA PRO A 78 -9.16 -9.05 18.41
C PRO A 78 -9.69 -7.70 18.89
N GLN A 79 -10.70 -7.70 19.76
CA GLN A 79 -11.10 -6.51 20.49
C GLN A 79 -9.92 -5.99 21.33
N ASP A 80 -9.68 -4.68 21.32
CA ASP A 80 -8.57 -4.01 22.02
C ASP A 80 -7.18 -4.61 21.71
N GLY A 81 -7.07 -5.34 20.59
CA GLY A 81 -5.89 -6.08 20.18
C GLY A 81 -5.11 -5.40 19.07
N ILE A 82 -3.90 -5.91 18.85
CA ILE A 82 -3.03 -5.48 17.75
C ILE A 82 -2.67 -6.69 16.91
N SER A 83 -2.72 -6.53 15.59
CA SER A 83 -2.26 -7.55 14.64
C SER A 83 -1.23 -6.95 13.70
N LYS A 84 -0.11 -7.64 13.57
CA LYS A 84 0.94 -7.30 12.60
C LYS A 84 0.63 -7.97 11.28
N THR A 85 0.66 -7.21 10.19
CA THR A 85 0.50 -7.76 8.84
C THR A 85 1.66 -7.42 7.95
N THR A 86 1.91 -8.30 6.98
CA THR A 86 2.94 -8.14 5.97
C THR A 86 2.29 -8.27 4.59
N LEU A 87 2.62 -7.32 3.72
CA LEU A 87 2.26 -7.29 2.31
C LEU A 87 3.53 -7.26 1.47
N THR A 88 3.49 -7.86 0.29
CA THR A 88 4.64 -7.94 -0.60
C THR A 88 4.29 -7.39 -1.96
N ILE A 89 5.19 -6.59 -2.54
CA ILE A 89 5.07 -6.05 -3.90
C ILE A 89 6.36 -6.39 -4.66
N PRO A 90 6.32 -7.32 -5.63
CA PRO A 90 7.41 -7.47 -6.58
C PRO A 90 7.69 -6.13 -7.28
N VAL A 91 8.95 -5.70 -7.35
CA VAL A 91 9.30 -4.40 -7.98
C VAL A 91 8.88 -4.37 -9.45
N LYS A 92 8.93 -5.51 -10.14
CA LYS A 92 8.39 -5.68 -11.51
C LYS A 92 6.92 -5.28 -11.67
N ASP A 93 6.10 -5.36 -10.61
CA ASP A 93 4.67 -4.99 -10.68
C ASP A 93 4.46 -3.47 -10.61
N LEU A 94 5.53 -2.70 -10.39
CA LEU A 94 5.55 -1.24 -10.50
C LEU A 94 5.79 -0.75 -11.94
N ALA A 95 6.00 -1.68 -12.87
CA ALA A 95 6.26 -1.37 -14.27
C ALA A 95 5.07 -0.66 -14.91
N TYR A 96 5.38 0.21 -15.87
CA TYR A 96 4.43 0.74 -16.83
C TYR A 96 4.80 0.24 -18.23
N TYR A 97 3.86 0.31 -19.17
CA TYR A 97 4.11 -0.08 -20.54
C TYR A 97 4.67 1.13 -21.33
N ASP A 98 5.92 1.04 -21.76
CA ASP A 98 6.55 2.03 -22.62
C ASP A 98 6.17 1.75 -24.08
N VAL A 99 5.26 2.56 -24.61
CA VAL A 99 4.72 2.45 -25.97
C VAL A 99 5.80 2.66 -27.03
N LYS A 100 6.82 3.49 -26.78
CA LYS A 100 7.87 3.79 -27.77
C LYS A 100 8.76 2.57 -28.01
N ASN A 101 9.03 1.82 -26.95
CA ASN A 101 9.91 0.65 -26.97
C ASN A 101 9.15 -0.69 -26.91
N SER A 102 7.82 -0.65 -26.94
CA SER A 102 6.91 -1.81 -26.84
C SER A 102 7.25 -2.78 -25.71
N LYS A 103 7.62 -2.27 -24.53
CA LYS A 103 8.10 -3.10 -23.41
C LYS A 103 7.64 -2.58 -22.05
N TRP A 104 7.57 -3.48 -21.07
CA TRP A 104 7.34 -3.12 -19.67
C TRP A 104 8.62 -2.59 -19.02
N VAL A 105 8.54 -1.43 -18.39
CA VAL A 105 9.68 -0.76 -17.76
C VAL A 105 9.31 -0.33 -16.34
N VAL A 106 10.19 -0.66 -15.38
CA VAL A 106 10.17 -0.06 -14.05
C VAL A 106 11.07 1.17 -14.06
N GLU A 107 10.51 2.32 -13.73
CA GLU A 107 11.25 3.57 -13.64
C GLU A 107 12.06 3.60 -12.33
N PRO A 108 13.35 3.97 -12.35
CA PRO A 108 14.09 4.18 -11.12
C PRO A 108 13.61 5.44 -10.37
N GLY A 109 14.05 5.57 -9.12
CA GLY A 109 13.77 6.71 -8.25
C GLY A 109 12.78 6.40 -7.14
N GLU A 110 12.20 7.44 -6.57
CA GLU A 110 11.38 7.32 -5.36
C GLU A 110 9.93 6.90 -5.65
N TYR A 111 9.47 5.95 -4.84
CA TYR A 111 8.09 5.48 -4.80
C TYR A 111 7.54 5.66 -3.38
N LYS A 112 6.33 6.22 -3.27
CA LYS A 112 5.60 6.32 -2.01
C LYS A 112 4.69 5.12 -1.87
N LEU A 113 4.80 4.43 -0.74
CA LEU A 113 3.92 3.34 -0.33
C LEU A 113 2.90 3.91 0.65
N LEU A 114 1.61 3.67 0.40
CA LEU A 114 0.51 4.22 1.19
C LEU A 114 -0.35 3.08 1.72
N ALA A 115 -0.30 2.85 3.03
CA ALA A 115 -1.21 1.95 3.71
C ALA A 115 -2.51 2.68 4.05
N ALA A 116 -3.62 2.08 3.66
CA ALA A 116 -4.92 2.73 3.66
C ALA A 116 -6.05 1.73 3.96
N THR A 117 -7.19 2.27 4.37
CA THR A 117 -8.48 1.55 4.48
C THR A 117 -9.34 1.72 3.24
N SER A 118 -9.09 2.76 2.44
CA SER A 118 -9.68 2.99 1.12
C SER A 118 -8.76 3.87 0.27
N ALA A 119 -9.04 4.02 -1.02
CA ALA A 119 -8.24 4.88 -1.91
C ALA A 119 -8.16 6.35 -1.44
N ALA A 120 -9.13 6.82 -0.65
CA ALA A 120 -9.17 8.17 -0.11
C ALA A 120 -8.67 8.28 1.35
N ASP A 121 -8.68 7.17 2.10
CA ASP A 121 -8.39 7.16 3.54
C ASP A 121 -7.01 6.53 3.82
N ILE A 122 -5.97 7.34 3.58
CA ILE A 122 -4.58 6.95 3.81
C ILE A 122 -4.25 7.07 5.30
N LYS A 123 -3.79 5.97 5.89
CA LYS A 123 -3.48 5.90 7.33
C LYS A 123 -2.00 6.03 7.63
N ALA A 124 -1.14 5.54 6.76
CA ALA A 124 0.31 5.62 6.94
C ALA A 124 1.03 5.64 5.58
N THR A 125 2.21 6.26 5.55
CA THR A 125 3.03 6.34 4.33
C THR A 125 4.49 6.08 4.64
N CYS A 126 5.20 5.46 3.69
CA CYS A 126 6.65 5.40 3.71
C CYS A 126 7.20 5.49 2.27
N THR A 127 8.48 5.81 2.13
CA THR A 127 9.13 5.98 0.83
C THR A 127 10.22 4.94 0.65
N VAL A 128 10.33 4.41 -0.57
CA VAL A 128 11.42 3.53 -1.00
C VAL A 128 11.99 4.02 -2.33
N THR A 129 13.24 3.68 -2.60
CA THR A 129 13.93 4.02 -3.86
C THR A 129 14.15 2.76 -4.68
N ILE A 130 13.82 2.81 -5.97
CA ILE A 130 14.13 1.74 -6.93
C ILE A 130 15.35 2.15 -7.76
N GLN A 131 16.28 1.21 -7.95
CA GLN A 131 17.47 1.35 -8.78
C GLN A 131 17.39 0.42 -10.00
#